data_AF-A0AAW9ZJE7-F1
#
_entry.id   AF-A0AAW9ZJE7-F1
#
_cell.length_a   1.000
_cell.length_b   1.000
_cell.length_c   1.000
_cell.angle_alpha   90.00
_cell.angle_beta   90.00
_cell.angle_gamma   90.00
#
_symmetry.space_group_name_H-M   'P 1'
#
loop_
_entity.id
_entity.type
_entity.pdbx_description
1 polymer ?
#
loop_
_entity_poly.entity_id
_entity_poly.type
_entity_poly.pdbx_seq_one_letter_code
_entity_poly.pdbx_strand_id
1 'polypeptide(L)'
;MNNQTKNQTKTLQGIQRYYTRTVKGEFGNTYYIEPRETCPLYVLNSDDRFVVVSFDKDDNYIVVDDKRYYLNKYNSIKATDKIQQRVAVVDLDELQKSKAYPYSDRFSHRFTSSFESFDELRHLAMKQYETNGIPFVKQLAQYDEKTATCSYIYEPSFAQATDPVTAA
;
A
#
# COMPACT_ATOMS: atom_id res chain seq x y z
N MET A 1 -2.73 -40.17 21.97
CA MET A 1 -2.66 -39.70 20.57
C MET A 1 -2.94 -38.22 20.57
N ASN A 2 -1.90 -37.38 20.43
CA ASN A 2 -2.06 -35.91 20.40
C ASN A 2 -2.36 -35.46 18.98
N ASN A 3 -3.55 -34.91 18.77
CA ASN A 3 -3.93 -34.23 17.53
C ASN A 3 -3.13 -32.91 17.42
N GLN A 4 -2.11 -32.89 16.56
CA GLN A 4 -1.54 -31.65 16.06
C GLN A 4 -2.54 -31.02 15.08
N THR A 5 -3.17 -29.94 15.49
CA THR A 5 -3.86 -29.00 14.60
C THR A 5 -2.82 -28.44 13.64
N LYS A 6 -2.78 -28.97 12.40
CA LYS A 6 -2.09 -28.31 11.29
C LYS A 6 -2.71 -26.92 11.14
N ASN A 7 -2.00 -25.88 11.56
CA ASN A 7 -2.27 -24.52 11.13
C ASN A 7 -2.24 -24.52 9.60
N GLN A 8 -3.40 -24.62 8.96
CA GLN A 8 -3.53 -24.38 7.53
C GLN A 8 -3.25 -22.90 7.32
N THR A 9 -2.01 -22.56 7.02
CA THR A 9 -1.62 -21.24 6.56
C THR A 9 -2.43 -20.96 5.31
N LYS A 10 -3.48 -20.12 5.42
CA LYS A 10 -4.26 -19.70 4.25
C LYS A 10 -3.28 -19.09 3.25
N THR A 11 -3.16 -19.70 2.07
CA THR A 11 -2.32 -19.20 0.99
C THR A 11 -2.60 -17.70 0.78
N LEU A 12 -1.55 -16.89 0.79
CA LEU A 12 -1.65 -15.44 0.54
C LEU A 12 -2.21 -15.18 -0.86
N GLN A 13 -3.10 -14.20 -1.02
CA GLN A 13 -3.77 -13.87 -2.30
C GLN A 13 -3.70 -12.37 -2.60
N GLY A 14 -3.61 -11.96 -3.87
CA GLY A 14 -3.51 -10.55 -4.25
C GLY A 14 -2.20 -9.90 -3.77
N ILE A 15 -2.18 -8.58 -3.58
CA ILE A 15 -0.95 -7.81 -3.29
C ILE A 15 -0.15 -8.34 -2.08
N GLN A 16 -0.80 -8.88 -1.04
CA GLN A 16 -0.11 -9.46 0.13
C GLN A 16 0.76 -10.68 -0.20
N ARG A 17 0.55 -11.33 -1.36
CA ARG A 17 1.41 -12.40 -1.88
C ARG A 17 2.77 -11.86 -2.30
N TYR A 18 2.80 -10.63 -2.78
CA TYR A 18 3.98 -10.02 -3.40
C TYR A 18 4.68 -9.03 -2.50
N TYR A 19 4.05 -8.55 -1.42
CA TYR A 19 4.62 -7.51 -0.56
C TYR A 19 4.63 -7.92 0.91
N THR A 20 5.62 -7.41 1.66
CA THR A 20 5.82 -7.71 3.08
C THR A 20 5.79 -6.47 3.97
N ARG A 21 5.47 -6.72 5.24
CA ARG A 21 5.16 -5.87 6.40
C ARG A 21 6.23 -5.57 7.45
N THR A 22 7.56 -5.49 7.27
CA THR A 22 8.40 -5.52 8.51
C THR A 22 9.86 -5.08 8.44
N VAL A 23 10.24 -4.12 9.30
CA VAL A 23 11.40 -4.22 10.22
C VAL A 23 11.03 -3.54 11.54
N LYS A 24 10.86 -4.30 12.63
CA LYS A 24 10.70 -3.71 13.97
C LYS A 24 12.08 -3.36 14.51
N GLY A 25 12.37 -2.07 14.68
CA GLY A 25 13.63 -1.58 15.24
C GLY A 25 13.54 -1.35 16.76
N GLU A 26 14.70 -1.16 17.39
CA GLU A 26 14.84 -0.93 18.83
C GLU A 26 14.18 0.39 19.30
N PHE A 27 14.02 1.37 18.39
CA PHE A 27 13.46 2.70 18.68
C PHE A 27 12.05 2.94 18.11
N GLY A 28 11.37 1.90 17.61
CA GLY A 28 10.01 2.01 17.08
C GLY A 28 9.67 0.98 16.00
N ASN A 29 8.39 0.92 15.63
CA ASN A 29 7.98 0.12 14.49
C ASN A 29 8.31 0.88 13.19
N THR A 30 9.20 0.30 12.38
CA THR A 30 9.45 0.77 11.02
C THR A 30 8.67 -0.14 10.09
N TYR A 31 7.65 0.42 9.44
CA TYR A 31 6.82 -0.34 8.52
C TYR A 31 7.30 -0.06 7.10
N TYR A 32 7.97 -1.05 6.53
CA TYR A 32 8.33 -1.09 5.12
C TYR A 32 7.30 -1.93 4.39
N ILE A 33 6.83 -1.45 3.24
CA ILE A 33 5.98 -2.20 2.31
C ILE A 33 6.80 -2.55 1.07
N GLU A 34 7.73 -3.49 1.19
CA GLU A 34 8.62 -3.86 0.09
C GLU A 34 8.11 -5.08 -0.69
N PRO A 35 8.50 -5.23 -1.97
CA PRO A 35 8.32 -6.47 -2.70
C PRO A 35 9.04 -7.63 -2.00
N ARG A 36 8.37 -8.78 -1.90
CA ARG A 36 8.95 -10.05 -1.44
C ARG A 36 9.86 -10.60 -2.52
N GLU A 37 10.87 -11.35 -2.11
CA GLU A 37 11.76 -12.12 -3.01
C GLU A 37 10.99 -13.05 -3.97
N THR A 38 9.78 -13.48 -3.59
CA THR A 38 8.93 -14.34 -4.42
C THR A 38 8.04 -13.57 -5.41
N CYS A 39 8.13 -12.23 -5.46
CA CYS A 39 7.43 -11.41 -6.43
C CYS A 39 8.02 -11.67 -7.82
N PRO A 40 7.22 -12.17 -8.80
CA PRO A 40 7.73 -12.36 -10.15
C PRO A 40 8.20 -11.03 -10.76
N LEU A 41 9.31 -11.05 -11.50
CA LEU A 41 9.88 -9.86 -12.13
C LEU A 41 8.90 -9.12 -13.04
N TYR A 42 8.02 -9.83 -13.76
CA TYR A 42 7.01 -9.19 -14.60
C TYR A 42 5.95 -8.42 -13.79
N VAL A 43 5.66 -8.84 -12.56
CA VAL A 43 4.76 -8.11 -11.65
C VAL A 43 5.50 -6.88 -11.14
N LEU A 44 6.75 -7.08 -10.72
CA LEU A 44 7.61 -6.03 -10.18
C LEU A 44 7.83 -4.89 -11.19
N ASN A 45 8.01 -5.23 -12.47
CA ASN A 45 8.29 -4.30 -13.55
C ASN A 45 7.03 -3.79 -14.28
N SER A 46 5.84 -4.04 -13.72
CA SER A 46 4.61 -3.46 -14.27
C SER A 46 4.53 -2.00 -13.84
N ASP A 47 4.85 -1.12 -14.76
CA ASP A 47 4.91 0.33 -14.56
C ASP A 47 3.53 0.96 -14.29
N ASP A 48 2.47 0.33 -14.78
CA ASP A 48 1.11 0.81 -14.66
C ASP A 48 0.31 0.19 -13.49
N ARG A 49 0.81 -0.86 -12.83
CA ARG A 49 -0.03 -1.70 -11.96
C ARG A 49 -0.19 -1.18 -10.54
N PHE A 50 0.88 -0.64 -9.98
CA PHE A 50 0.92 -0.27 -8.56
C PHE A 50 0.93 1.24 -8.43
N VAL A 51 -0.07 1.78 -7.74
CA VAL A 51 -0.17 3.21 -7.48
C VAL A 51 -0.11 3.50 -5.99
N VAL A 52 0.64 4.53 -5.63
CA VAL A 52 0.64 5.09 -4.28
C VAL A 52 -0.39 6.21 -4.21
N VAL A 53 -1.38 6.06 -3.34
CA VAL A 53 -2.43 7.06 -3.11
C VAL A 53 -2.48 7.44 -1.64
N SER A 54 -2.63 8.73 -1.36
CA SER A 54 -3.15 9.18 -0.06
C SER A 54 -4.67 8.91 -0.01
N PHE A 55 -5.25 8.85 1.17
CA PHE A 55 -6.71 8.82 1.37
C PHE A 55 -7.05 9.29 2.79
N ASP A 56 -8.30 9.75 2.99
CA ASP A 56 -8.79 10.16 4.29
C ASP A 56 -8.73 8.99 5.30
N LYS A 57 -8.42 9.28 6.57
CA LYS A 57 -8.35 8.24 7.60
C LYS A 57 -9.69 7.52 7.80
N ASP A 58 -10.79 8.24 7.63
CA ASP A 58 -12.12 7.68 7.87
C ASP A 58 -12.63 6.95 6.61
N ASP A 59 -11.98 7.21 5.48
CA ASP A 59 -12.15 6.43 4.27
C ASP A 59 -11.33 5.14 4.34
N ASN A 60 -11.97 4.03 3.95
CA ASN A 60 -11.29 2.78 3.67
C ASN A 60 -11.53 2.37 2.22
N TYR A 61 -11.66 3.35 1.34
CA TYR A 61 -11.93 3.21 -0.07
C TYR A 61 -11.29 4.38 -0.84
N ILE A 62 -11.16 4.21 -2.15
CA ILE A 62 -10.96 5.32 -3.08
C ILE A 62 -12.17 5.39 -4.02
N VAL A 63 -12.40 6.55 -4.61
CA VAL A 63 -13.45 6.75 -5.61
C VAL A 63 -12.84 6.72 -6.99
N VAL A 64 -13.41 5.91 -7.88
CA VAL A 64 -13.03 5.81 -9.29
C VAL A 64 -14.31 5.75 -10.10
N ASP A 65 -14.51 6.64 -11.07
CA ASP A 65 -15.71 6.64 -11.94
C ASP A 65 -17.02 6.61 -11.10
N ASP A 66 -17.13 7.55 -10.16
CA ASP A 66 -18.26 7.69 -9.21
C ASP A 66 -18.60 6.41 -8.42
N LYS A 67 -17.62 5.52 -8.25
CA LYS A 67 -17.74 4.29 -7.49
C LYS A 67 -16.66 4.20 -6.43
N ARG A 68 -17.08 3.79 -5.23
CA ARG A 68 -16.19 3.48 -4.11
C ARG A 68 -15.65 2.06 -4.26
N TYR A 69 -14.33 1.94 -4.24
CA TYR A 69 -13.59 0.69 -4.19
C TYR A 69 -12.89 0.55 -2.85
N TYR A 70 -13.32 -0.42 -2.04
CA TYR A 70 -12.78 -0.60 -0.70
C TYR A 70 -11.39 -1.21 -0.71
N LEU A 71 -10.47 -0.54 -0.01
CA LEU A 71 -9.10 -0.95 0.20
C LEU A 71 -9.05 -2.07 1.25
N ASN A 72 -8.56 -3.23 0.83
CA ASN A 72 -8.43 -4.43 1.64
C ASN A 72 -7.09 -5.13 1.38
N LYS A 73 -6.79 -6.18 2.15
CA LYS A 73 -5.51 -6.91 2.09
C LYS A 73 -5.19 -7.58 0.75
N TYR A 74 -6.16 -7.70 -0.16
CA TYR A 74 -5.98 -8.34 -1.47
C TYR A 74 -5.62 -7.32 -2.56
N ASN A 75 -6.14 -6.09 -2.47
CA ASN A 75 -5.94 -5.06 -3.47
C ASN A 75 -5.08 -3.88 -3.00
N SER A 76 -4.73 -3.83 -1.71
CA SER A 76 -3.99 -2.71 -1.15
C SER A 76 -3.16 -3.10 0.06
N ILE A 77 -2.11 -2.33 0.31
CA ILE A 77 -1.39 -2.34 1.58
C ILE A 77 -1.38 -0.92 2.12
N LYS A 78 -2.02 -0.77 3.27
CA LYS A 78 -2.26 0.53 3.88
C LYS A 78 -1.24 0.80 4.98
N ALA A 79 -0.52 1.90 4.87
CA ALA A 79 0.36 2.43 5.88
C ALA A 79 -0.47 3.16 6.95
N THR A 80 -1.03 2.41 7.91
CA THR A 80 -2.15 2.88 8.76
C THR A 80 -1.96 2.73 10.26
N ASP A 81 -0.82 2.24 10.72
CA ASP A 81 -0.60 2.15 12.16
C ASP A 81 -0.30 3.53 12.75
N LYS A 82 -1.39 4.18 13.20
CA LYS A 82 -1.46 5.29 14.18
C LYS A 82 -1.42 6.75 13.69
N ILE A 83 -1.52 7.05 12.39
CA ILE A 83 -1.44 8.45 11.88
C ILE A 83 -2.66 8.87 11.05
N GLN A 84 -2.92 10.18 11.05
CA GLN A 84 -4.03 10.87 10.39
C GLN A 84 -3.95 10.91 8.85
N GLN A 85 -2.77 10.68 8.27
CA GLN A 85 -2.55 10.59 6.82
C GLN A 85 -2.36 9.12 6.46
N ARG A 86 -3.29 8.56 5.68
CA ARG A 86 -3.18 7.17 5.23
C ARG A 86 -2.68 7.17 3.80
N VAL A 87 -1.57 6.48 3.59
CA VAL A 87 -1.05 6.17 2.25
C VAL A 87 -1.28 4.68 2.00
N ALA A 88 -1.64 4.31 0.78
CA ALA A 88 -1.73 2.93 0.36
C ALA A 88 -0.96 2.72 -0.94
N VAL A 89 -0.27 1.58 -1.01
CA VAL A 89 0.09 0.97 -2.30
C VAL A 89 -1.13 0.16 -2.74
N VAL A 90 -1.63 0.45 -3.93
CA VAL A 90 -2.83 -0.18 -4.49
C VAL A 90 -2.45 -0.96 -5.74
N ASP A 91 -2.82 -2.24 -5.78
CA ASP A 91 -2.73 -3.09 -6.96
C ASP A 91 -3.97 -2.86 -7.83
N LEU A 92 -3.82 -2.11 -8.93
CA LEU A 92 -4.93 -1.72 -9.78
C LEU A 92 -5.61 -2.92 -10.45
N ASP A 93 -4.86 -3.98 -10.78
CA ASP A 93 -5.41 -5.22 -11.35
C ASP A 93 -6.37 -5.89 -10.35
N GLU A 94 -5.98 -5.95 -9.07
CA GLU A 94 -6.80 -6.55 -8.00
C GLU A 94 -7.92 -5.62 -7.55
N LEU A 95 -7.71 -4.30 -7.58
CA LEU A 95 -8.74 -3.31 -7.26
C LEU A 95 -9.88 -3.35 -8.28
N GLN A 96 -9.58 -3.43 -9.58
CA GLN A 96 -10.60 -3.46 -10.63
C GLN A 96 -11.49 -4.71 -10.57
N LYS A 97 -10.99 -5.81 -10.00
CA LYS A 97 -11.77 -7.04 -9.70
C LYS A 97 -12.64 -6.90 -8.45
N SER A 98 -12.40 -5.87 -7.64
CA SER A 98 -13.12 -5.68 -6.37
C SER A 98 -14.54 -5.17 -6.61
N LYS A 99 -15.43 -5.47 -5.66
CA LYS A 99 -16.81 -4.98 -5.71
C LYS A 99 -16.84 -3.45 -5.62
N ALA A 100 -17.43 -2.83 -6.63
CA ALA A 100 -17.70 -1.40 -6.70
C ALA A 100 -19.03 -1.05 -6.01
N TYR A 101 -19.08 0.10 -5.34
CA TYR A 101 -20.29 0.63 -4.70
C TYR A 101 -20.55 2.05 -5.18
N PRO A 102 -21.81 2.47 -5.40
CA PRO A 102 -22.10 3.86 -5.76
C PRO A 102 -21.49 4.86 -4.77
N TYR A 103 -20.91 5.93 -5.30
CA TYR A 103 -20.46 7.10 -4.57
C TYR A 103 -21.55 8.19 -4.57
N SER A 104 -21.54 9.01 -3.52
CA SER A 104 -22.47 10.13 -3.33
C SER A 104 -21.91 11.03 -2.23
N ASP A 105 -22.24 12.33 -2.25
CA ASP A 105 -21.68 13.36 -1.37
C ASP A 105 -21.70 13.05 0.12
N ARG A 106 -22.67 12.25 0.61
CA ARG A 106 -22.71 11.79 2.02
C ARG A 106 -21.50 10.95 2.45
N PHE A 107 -20.73 10.45 1.50
CA PHE A 107 -19.49 9.71 1.75
C PHE A 107 -18.25 10.61 1.58
N SER A 108 -18.39 11.84 1.08
CA SER A 108 -17.26 12.74 0.87
C SER A 108 -16.69 13.24 2.19
N HIS A 109 -15.37 13.10 2.32
CA HIS A 109 -14.56 13.69 3.36
C HIS A 109 -13.52 14.63 2.73
N ARG A 110 -12.90 15.48 3.56
CA ARG A 110 -11.97 16.51 3.10
C ARG A 110 -10.82 15.96 2.25
N PHE A 111 -10.40 14.73 2.50
CA PHE A 111 -9.30 14.08 1.79
C PHE A 111 -9.73 12.78 1.08
N THR A 112 -11.00 12.68 0.67
CA THR A 112 -11.45 11.53 -0.13
C THR A 112 -10.76 11.52 -1.49
N SER A 113 -9.94 10.51 -1.72
CA SER A 113 -9.22 10.34 -2.99
C SER A 113 -10.17 9.87 -4.08
N SER A 114 -10.34 10.72 -5.08
CA SER A 114 -11.29 10.55 -6.16
C SER A 114 -10.59 10.72 -7.50
N PHE A 115 -10.90 9.81 -8.41
CA PHE A 115 -10.32 9.70 -9.74
C PHE A 115 -11.44 9.51 -10.76
N GLU A 116 -11.29 10.09 -11.94
CA GLU A 116 -12.23 10.01 -13.05
C GLU A 116 -12.31 8.58 -13.63
N SER A 117 -11.20 7.86 -13.64
CA SER A 117 -11.13 6.53 -14.26
C SER A 117 -9.98 5.67 -13.75
N PHE A 118 -10.03 4.37 -14.06
CA PHE A 118 -8.86 3.49 -13.86
C PHE A 118 -7.70 3.88 -14.77
N ASP A 119 -7.96 4.43 -15.96
CA ASP A 119 -6.89 4.88 -16.87
C ASP A 119 -6.11 6.06 -16.29
N GLU A 120 -6.78 6.98 -15.59
CA GLU A 120 -6.12 8.05 -14.82
C GLU A 120 -5.20 7.46 -13.75
N LEU A 121 -5.67 6.45 -13.00
CA LEU A 121 -4.87 5.76 -11.99
C LEU A 121 -3.67 5.03 -12.60
N ARG A 122 -3.84 4.39 -13.76
CA ARG A 122 -2.77 3.72 -14.51
C ARG A 122 -1.72 4.72 -14.96
N HIS A 123 -2.15 5.86 -15.50
CA HIS A 123 -1.25 6.93 -15.90
C HIS A 123 -0.48 7.51 -14.71
N LEU A 124 -1.14 7.66 -13.55
CA LEU A 124 -0.49 8.06 -12.31
C LEU A 124 0.54 7.02 -11.85
N ALA A 125 0.21 5.72 -11.91
CA ALA A 125 1.13 4.64 -11.59
C ALA A 125 2.39 4.69 -12.47
N MET A 126 2.20 4.78 -13.80
CA MET A 126 3.30 4.90 -14.77
C MET A 126 4.21 6.08 -14.44
N LYS A 127 3.63 7.25 -14.18
CA LYS A 127 4.39 8.45 -13.82
C LYS A 127 5.17 8.29 -12.51
N GLN A 128 4.57 7.66 -11.50
CA GLN A 128 5.25 7.34 -10.24
C GLN A 128 6.41 6.37 -10.46
N TYR A 129 6.21 5.37 -11.32
CA TYR A 129 7.22 4.38 -11.69
C TYR A 129 8.37 4.99 -12.49
N GLU A 130 8.09 5.77 -13.53
CA GLU A 130 9.12 6.44 -14.35
C GLU A 130 9.99 7.38 -13.52
N THR A 131 9.36 8.12 -12.60
CA THR A 131 10.06 9.12 -11.79
C THR A 131 10.94 8.46 -10.73
N ASN A 132 10.51 7.33 -10.18
CA ASN A 132 11.11 6.84 -8.96
C ASN A 132 11.47 5.34 -8.96
N GLY A 133 10.80 4.49 -9.74
CA GLY A 133 11.01 3.05 -9.82
C GLY A 133 9.88 2.24 -9.17
N ILE A 134 10.19 1.08 -8.61
CA ILE A 134 9.17 0.18 -8.05
C ILE A 134 8.61 0.78 -6.75
N PRO A 135 7.28 0.96 -6.60
CA PRO A 135 6.73 1.59 -5.43
C PRO A 135 6.82 0.70 -4.18
N PHE A 136 7.35 1.28 -3.11
CA PHE A 136 7.20 0.80 -1.74
C PHE A 136 6.91 1.99 -0.80
N VAL A 137 6.45 1.71 0.42
CA VAL A 137 6.26 2.75 1.44
C VAL A 137 7.24 2.53 2.56
N LYS A 138 7.97 3.59 2.91
CA LYS A 138 8.87 3.63 4.06
C LYS A 138 8.23 4.50 5.15
N GLN A 139 7.98 3.93 6.32
CA GLN A 139 7.65 4.71 7.51
C GLN A 139 8.92 5.00 8.31
N LEU A 140 9.32 6.26 8.44
CA LEU A 140 10.37 6.73 9.34
C LEU A 140 9.76 7.11 10.69
N ALA A 141 10.31 6.62 11.79
CA ALA A 141 10.02 7.16 13.13
C ALA A 141 11.07 8.23 13.45
N GLN A 142 10.63 9.46 13.68
CA GLN A 142 11.49 10.57 14.09
C GLN A 142 11.16 10.94 15.54
N TYR A 143 12.12 10.68 16.44
CA TYR A 143 12.05 11.12 17.82
C TYR A 143 12.56 12.56 17.93
N ASP A 144 11.75 13.43 18.53
CA ASP A 144 12.16 14.78 18.92
C ASP A 144 12.46 14.79 20.43
N GLU A 145 13.75 14.89 20.76
CA GLU A 145 14.24 14.93 22.14
C GLU A 145 13.70 16.13 22.93
N LYS A 146 13.38 17.25 22.27
CA LYS A 146 12.91 18.48 22.95
C LYS A 146 11.48 18.36 23.43
N THR A 147 10.66 17.64 22.67
CA THR A 147 9.24 17.45 22.98
C THR A 147 8.95 16.07 23.58
N ALA A 148 9.95 15.18 23.60
CA ALA A 148 9.80 13.76 23.93
C ALA A 148 8.69 13.08 23.13
N THR A 149 8.52 13.50 21.86
CA THR A 149 7.50 12.95 20.97
C THR A 149 8.12 12.15 19.82
N CYS A 150 7.49 11.05 19.47
CA CYS A 150 7.74 10.37 18.19
C CYS A 150 6.75 10.90 17.17
N SER A 151 7.27 11.49 16.09
CA SER A 151 6.53 11.69 14.85
C SER A 151 6.84 10.52 13.92
N TYR A 152 5.93 10.20 13.00
CA TYR A 152 6.26 9.26 11.94
C TYR A 152 5.96 9.87 10.57
N ILE A 153 6.93 9.73 9.67
CA ILE A 153 6.89 10.22 8.31
C ILE A 153 6.70 9.00 7.42
N TYR A 154 5.70 9.03 6.54
CA TYR A 154 5.54 8.01 5.52
C TYR A 154 6.01 8.59 4.19
N GLU A 155 7.05 8.00 3.64
CA GLU A 155 7.61 8.40 2.37
C GLU A 155 7.31 7.30 1.34
N PRO A 156 6.73 7.67 0.18
CA PRO A 156 6.86 6.84 -1.00
C PRO A 156 8.36 6.68 -1.26
N SER A 157 8.82 5.45 -1.36
CA SER A 157 10.21 5.12 -1.64
C SER A 157 10.25 4.06 -2.73
N PHE A 158 11.35 4.00 -3.46
CA PHE A 158 11.38 3.25 -4.69
C PHE A 158 12.72 2.53 -4.90
N ALA A 159 12.65 1.33 -5.47
CA ALA A 159 13.81 0.47 -5.74
C ALA A 159 14.01 0.35 -7.25
N GLN A 160 15.25 0.18 -7.71
CA GLN A 160 15.48 -0.17 -9.10
C GLN A 160 15.11 -1.64 -9.32
N ALA A 161 14.56 -1.96 -10.49
CA ALA A 161 14.24 -3.33 -10.89
C ALA A 161 15.44 -4.29 -10.88
N THR A 162 16.64 -3.74 -10.92
CA THR A 162 17.92 -4.45 -10.90
C THR A 162 18.55 -4.53 -9.52
N ASP A 163 18.01 -3.81 -8.52
CA ASP A 163 18.54 -3.90 -7.17
C ASP A 163 18.23 -5.30 -6.64
N PRO A 164 19.25 -6.05 -6.15
CA PRO A 164 18.96 -7.23 -5.37
C PRO A 164 18.06 -6.77 -4.22
N VAL A 165 16.96 -7.49 -3.97
CA VAL A 165 16.16 -7.30 -2.76
C VAL A 165 17.06 -7.71 -1.59
N THR A 166 17.97 -6.82 -1.17
CA THR A 166 18.83 -7.04 -0.02
C THR A 166 17.96 -6.84 1.20
N ALA A 167 17.38 -7.94 1.65
CA ALA A 167 16.84 -8.08 2.98
C ALA A 167 17.94 -7.67 3.98
N ALA A 168 17.66 -6.60 4.74
CA ALA A 168 18.45 -6.18 5.89
C ALA A 168 17.59 -6.34 7.16
#